data_AF-A0A954VP44-F1
#
_entry.id   AF-A0A954VP44-F1
#
_cell.length_a   1.000
_cell.length_b   1.000
_cell.length_c   1.000
_cell.angle_alpha   90.00
_cell.angle_beta   90.00
_cell.angle_gamma   90.00
#
_symmetry.space_group_name_H-M   'P 1'
#
loop_
_entity.id
_entity.type
_entity.pdbx_description
1 polymer ?
#
loop_
_entity_poly.entity_id
_entity_poly.type
_entity_poly.pdbx_seq_one_letter_code
_entity_poly.pdbx_strand_id
1 'polypeptide(L)'
;MAEFRIPGPTGLVEIPISDGTRMCRVSPSPGPVGANNNVVTAMPLEDRFVEVMRRTLPLLPADIQEEFAAMFSPSALLIMAGTLAVWAGSHYVGIGFIVDGLLLLGGVVFLGWQIWSAASDFMSFIDLTYNARSSSDLDTAAKHLSNFIAVVGVAAFIALVTKGAAKRVNLAKAAATRILVRMATAVEAGMTPNHFQSILKVAMNPKNPRIILFRKTNPKSVQYIERGFPPKPKEIKVKTGEHSGIVTATDPGEISKVRTTVDPNSGKKYYTVDSNGRTATNGDGLTIDLDVNQWPVETGQVIDPTSKKPLVGDYDLFDVFDPQVLAGNKPPNQGNLVLATSDGKFVDDFTNPEVRQVVSDLNDAIGSRRVMHGHHAAYDSIENLKPDELISVFMPDGNVFSMNKEALLQFYKKIGRSTLDLSNWMQ
;
A
#
# COMPACT_ATOMS: atom_id res chain seq x y z
N MET A 1 42.73 -17.21 27.49
CA MET A 1 42.74 -16.51 26.19
C MET A 1 42.46 -15.05 26.48
N ALA A 2 43.44 -14.17 26.28
CA ALA A 2 43.30 -12.74 26.57
C ALA A 2 42.82 -12.03 25.30
N GLU A 3 41.63 -11.41 25.37
CA GLU A 3 41.09 -10.61 24.26
C GLU A 3 41.81 -9.27 24.18
N PHE A 4 42.43 -9.04 23.02
CA PHE A 4 43.04 -7.76 22.64
C PHE A 4 41.94 -6.71 22.47
N ARG A 5 42.02 -5.61 23.24
CA ARG A 5 41.20 -4.40 22.98
C ARG A 5 41.90 -3.53 21.94
N ILE A 6 41.19 -3.19 20.87
CA ILE A 6 41.61 -2.24 19.84
C ILE A 6 41.24 -0.82 20.34
N PRO A 7 42.19 0.13 20.46
CA PRO A 7 41.87 1.52 20.79
C PRO A 7 41.20 2.23 19.60
N GLY A 8 40.15 3.02 19.87
CA GLY A 8 39.50 3.89 18.88
C GLY A 8 40.34 5.11 18.48
N PRO A 9 39.92 5.86 17.44
CA PRO A 9 40.77 6.85 16.77
C PRO A 9 41.09 8.06 17.63
N THR A 10 42.36 8.47 17.62
CA THR A 10 42.89 9.66 18.27
C THR A 10 42.75 10.89 17.37
N GLY A 11 41.82 11.79 17.69
CA GLY A 11 41.83 13.15 17.16
C GLY A 11 42.81 14.01 17.96
N LEU A 12 43.79 14.60 17.28
CA LEU A 12 44.77 15.52 17.87
C LEU A 12 44.27 16.96 17.71
N VAL A 13 44.05 17.65 18.83
CA VAL A 13 44.00 19.11 18.87
C VAL A 13 45.23 19.54 19.66
N GLU A 14 46.18 20.19 18.98
CA GLU A 14 47.37 20.76 19.62
C GLU A 14 47.01 22.07 20.33
N ILE A 15 47.21 22.09 21.64
CA ILE A 15 47.29 23.31 22.45
C ILE A 15 48.69 23.30 23.07
N PRO A 16 49.46 24.39 23.01
CA PRO A 16 50.82 24.39 23.53
C PRO A 16 50.78 24.39 25.06
N ILE A 17 51.37 23.37 25.69
CA ILE A 17 51.52 23.32 27.15
C ILE A 17 52.97 22.96 27.50
N SER A 18 53.50 23.75 28.42
CA SER A 18 54.84 23.63 29.01
C SER A 18 54.95 22.46 30.00
N ASP A 19 56.21 22.15 30.26
CA ASP A 19 56.83 21.11 31.08
C ASP A 19 56.06 20.58 32.31
N GLY A 20 56.03 19.24 32.43
CA GLY A 20 55.93 18.56 33.72
C GLY A 20 54.57 17.96 34.12
N THR A 21 54.10 16.97 33.38
CA THR A 21 53.34 15.78 33.85
C THR A 21 52.36 15.95 35.03
N ARG A 22 51.10 16.29 34.74
CA ARG A 22 49.87 15.58 35.21
C ARG A 22 48.71 15.87 34.23
N MET A 23 48.57 15.03 33.19
CA MET A 23 47.38 15.04 32.33
C MET A 23 46.17 14.52 33.11
N CYS A 24 45.33 15.40 33.61
CA CYS A 24 43.98 15.04 34.01
C CYS A 24 43.15 14.97 32.71
N ARG A 25 43.10 13.79 32.08
CA ARG A 25 42.12 13.55 31.01
C ARG A 25 40.75 13.40 31.65
N VAL A 26 39.80 14.23 31.24
CA VAL A 26 38.39 14.03 31.56
C VAL A 26 37.93 12.81 30.77
N SER A 27 38.03 11.63 31.36
CA SER A 27 37.30 10.47 30.86
C SER A 27 35.81 10.69 31.17
N PRO A 28 34.89 10.53 30.20
CA PRO A 28 33.46 10.56 30.51
C PRO A 28 33.18 9.54 31.62
N SER A 29 32.31 9.89 32.58
CA SER A 29 31.90 8.97 33.65
C SER A 29 31.46 7.64 33.03
N PRO A 30 32.06 6.50 33.41
CA PRO A 30 31.57 5.21 33.00
C PRO A 30 30.09 5.09 33.41
N GLY A 31 29.22 4.80 32.45
CA GLY A 31 27.82 4.50 32.76
C GLY A 31 27.72 3.30 33.72
N PRO A 32 26.60 3.17 34.47
CA PRO A 32 26.42 2.08 35.42
C PRO A 32 26.61 0.73 34.75
N VAL A 33 27.48 -0.10 35.34
CA VAL A 33 27.81 -1.44 34.85
C VAL A 33 26.56 -2.32 35.00
N GLY A 34 25.99 -2.75 33.87
CA GLY A 34 24.75 -3.55 33.84
C GLY A 34 23.59 -2.94 33.04
N ALA A 35 23.76 -1.80 32.37
CA ALA A 35 22.79 -1.30 31.40
C ALA A 35 22.78 -2.16 30.13
N ASN A 36 22.18 -3.34 30.23
CA ASN A 36 21.85 -4.16 29.08
C ASN A 36 20.94 -3.36 28.14
N ASN A 37 21.30 -3.34 26.86
CA ASN A 37 20.51 -2.93 25.72
C ASN A 37 18.99 -3.07 25.95
N ASN A 38 18.23 -2.00 25.64
CA ASN A 38 16.77 -1.89 25.53
C ASN A 38 16.07 -1.09 26.63
N VAL A 39 15.87 0.20 26.39
CA VAL A 39 14.52 0.76 26.60
C VAL A 39 14.18 1.79 25.51
N VAL A 40 14.31 1.41 24.22
CA VAL A 40 13.74 2.24 23.12
C VAL A 40 12.24 2.46 23.36
N THR A 41 11.56 1.49 23.97
CA THR A 41 10.17 1.60 24.43
C THR A 41 9.92 2.70 25.45
N ALA A 42 10.89 3.06 26.30
CA ALA A 42 10.78 4.16 27.26
C ALA A 42 11.38 5.47 26.74
N MET A 43 11.98 5.46 25.55
CA MET A 43 12.49 6.67 24.91
C MET A 43 11.30 7.54 24.46
N PRO A 44 11.26 8.83 24.83
CA PRO A 44 10.32 9.80 24.27
C PRO A 44 10.37 9.80 22.74
N LEU A 45 9.24 10.12 22.10
CA LEU A 45 9.16 10.06 20.64
C LEU A 45 10.15 11.02 19.97
N GLU A 46 10.34 12.22 20.53
CA GLU A 46 11.34 13.17 20.05
C GLU A 46 12.76 12.60 20.12
N ASP A 47 13.10 11.94 21.23
CA ASP A 47 14.42 11.35 21.45
C ASP A 47 14.69 10.20 20.46
N ARG A 48 13.65 9.44 20.07
CA ARG A 48 13.79 8.42 19.01
C ARG A 48 14.13 9.05 17.67
N PHE A 49 13.48 10.15 17.29
CA PHE A 49 13.79 10.88 16.06
C PHE A 49 15.20 11.49 16.09
N VAL A 50 15.63 12.04 17.23
CA VAL A 50 17.01 12.50 17.42
C VAL A 50 18.00 11.36 17.21
N GLU A 51 17.73 10.20 17.80
CA GLU A 51 18.59 9.03 17.70
C GLU A 51 18.68 8.48 16.28
N VAL A 52 17.56 8.42 15.56
CA VAL A 52 17.55 8.00 14.15
C VAL A 52 18.35 8.98 13.29
N MET A 53 18.18 10.29 13.46
CA MET A 53 18.99 11.27 12.72
C MET A 53 20.49 11.05 12.98
N ARG A 54 20.91 10.85 14.23
CA ARG A 54 22.32 10.57 14.56
C ARG A 54 22.85 9.30 13.89
N ARG A 55 22.03 8.25 13.84
CA ARG A 55 22.38 6.97 13.19
C ARG A 55 22.41 7.05 11.67
N THR A 56 21.66 7.99 11.08
CA THR A 56 21.67 8.25 9.64
C THR A 56 23.00 8.87 9.19
N LEU A 57 23.60 9.75 10.00
CA LEU A 57 24.83 10.46 9.63
C LEU A 57 25.94 9.53 9.08
N PRO A 58 26.38 8.46 9.78
CA PRO A 58 27.43 7.58 9.25
C PRO A 58 27.02 6.74 8.03
N LEU A 59 25.73 6.70 7.66
CA LEU A 59 25.23 5.95 6.51
C LEU A 59 25.25 6.78 5.21
N LEU A 60 25.46 8.09 5.30
CA LEU A 60 25.48 8.98 4.15
C LEU A 60 26.85 8.97 3.45
N PRO A 61 26.93 9.24 2.13
CA PRO A 61 28.18 9.54 1.44
C PRO A 61 28.93 10.72 2.10
N ALA A 62 30.26 10.72 2.05
CA ALA A 62 31.11 11.67 2.81
C ALA A 62 30.81 13.16 2.50
N ASP A 63 30.48 13.46 1.25
CA ASP A 63 30.08 14.79 0.77
C ASP A 63 28.71 15.22 1.32
N ILE A 64 27.79 14.27 1.54
CA ILE A 64 26.47 14.53 2.12
C ILE A 64 26.53 14.57 3.67
N GLN A 65 27.47 13.85 4.28
CA GLN A 65 27.66 13.83 5.74
C GLN A 65 27.92 15.21 6.30
N GLU A 66 28.75 16.02 5.64
CA GLU A 66 29.08 17.37 6.12
C GLU A 66 27.85 18.29 6.09
N GLU A 67 27.08 18.26 5.00
CA GLU A 67 25.85 19.04 4.86
C GLU A 67 24.78 18.59 5.87
N PHE A 68 24.63 17.28 6.08
CA PHE A 68 23.69 16.72 7.06
C PHE A 68 24.13 16.98 8.51
N ALA A 69 25.44 16.94 8.78
CA ALA A 69 26.03 17.23 10.09
C ALA A 69 25.76 18.67 10.53
N ALA A 70 25.74 19.62 9.59
CA ALA A 70 25.41 21.02 9.87
C ALA A 70 24.02 21.21 10.50
N MET A 71 23.10 20.25 10.29
CA MET A 71 21.77 20.28 10.88
C MET A 71 21.72 19.87 12.36
N PHE A 72 22.81 19.33 12.92
CA PHE A 72 22.88 18.88 14.32
C PHE A 72 23.17 20.01 15.31
N SER A 73 22.98 21.27 14.91
CA SER A 73 22.86 22.33 15.92
C SER A 73 21.75 21.96 16.92
N PRO A 74 21.94 22.15 18.23
CA PRO A 74 20.95 21.71 19.23
C PRO A 74 19.54 22.23 18.97
N SER A 75 19.41 23.47 18.47
CA SER A 75 18.13 24.09 18.14
C SER A 75 17.48 23.49 16.90
N ALA A 76 18.22 23.31 15.80
CA ALA A 76 17.66 22.73 14.57
C ALA A 76 17.23 21.28 14.79
N LEU A 77 18.04 20.51 15.53
CA LEU A 77 17.76 19.11 15.84
C LEU A 77 16.45 18.94 16.61
N LEU A 78 16.21 19.78 17.61
CA LEU A 78 14.97 19.77 18.39
C LEU A 78 13.75 20.20 17.56
N ILE A 79 13.89 21.20 16.71
CA ILE A 79 12.80 21.64 15.82
C ILE A 79 12.42 20.53 14.83
N MET A 80 13.40 19.88 14.22
CA MET A 80 13.15 18.78 13.29
C MET A 80 12.54 17.58 13.99
N ALA A 81 13.15 17.12 15.10
CA ALA A 81 12.64 15.99 15.88
C ALA A 81 11.23 16.23 16.38
N GLY A 82 10.96 17.42 16.92
CA GLY A 82 9.61 17.83 17.33
C GLY A 82 8.63 17.82 16.15
N THR A 83 9.03 18.37 15.00
CA THR A 83 8.22 18.40 13.76
C THR A 83 7.83 16.99 13.33
N LEU A 84 8.81 16.10 13.23
CA LEU A 84 8.64 14.70 12.85
C LEU A 84 7.79 13.93 13.86
N ALA A 85 7.98 14.15 15.17
CA ALA A 85 7.19 13.52 16.23
C ALA A 85 5.71 13.85 16.13
N VAL A 86 5.35 15.11 15.87
CA VAL A 86 3.94 15.48 15.68
C VAL A 86 3.38 14.91 14.38
N TRP A 87 4.16 14.87 13.30
CA TRP A 87 3.69 14.23 12.07
C TRP A 87 3.42 12.74 12.28
N ALA A 88 4.33 12.04 12.95
CA ALA A 88 4.19 10.64 13.31
C ALA A 88 2.94 10.39 14.16
N GLY A 89 2.75 11.18 15.24
CA GLY A 89 1.61 11.03 16.14
C GLY A 89 0.25 11.48 15.57
N SER A 90 0.25 12.33 14.54
CA SER A 90 -1.00 12.85 13.93
C SER A 90 -1.53 12.00 12.77
N HIS A 91 -0.74 11.05 12.26
CA HIS A 91 -1.02 10.33 11.01
C HIS A 91 -1.31 11.27 9.81
N TYR A 92 -0.83 12.51 9.85
CA TYR A 92 -1.25 13.59 8.95
C TYR A 92 -0.49 13.62 7.61
N VAL A 93 0.64 12.93 7.52
CA VAL A 93 1.51 12.99 6.34
C VAL A 93 1.32 11.76 5.48
N GLY A 94 0.60 11.93 4.36
CA GLY A 94 0.54 10.95 3.28
C GLY A 94 1.63 11.20 2.23
N ILE A 95 1.95 10.17 1.44
CA ILE A 95 2.94 10.22 0.34
C ILE A 95 2.74 11.43 -0.57
N GLY A 96 1.49 11.84 -0.83
CA GLY A 96 1.16 13.02 -1.64
C GLY A 96 1.81 14.32 -1.15
N PHE A 97 1.89 14.56 0.16
CA PHE A 97 2.53 15.77 0.70
C PHE A 97 4.05 15.77 0.48
N ILE A 98 4.69 14.61 0.69
CA ILE A 98 6.14 14.45 0.48
C ILE A 98 6.45 14.65 -0.98
N VAL A 99 5.70 13.98 -1.85
CA VAL A 99 5.81 14.10 -3.30
C VAL A 99 5.61 15.54 -3.76
N ASP A 100 4.58 16.24 -3.29
CA ASP A 100 4.36 17.66 -3.62
C ASP A 100 5.52 18.55 -3.15
N GLY A 101 6.08 18.27 -1.96
CA GLY A 101 7.25 18.95 -1.45
C GLY A 101 8.48 18.75 -2.34
N LEU A 102 8.76 17.49 -2.71
CA LEU A 102 9.88 17.12 -3.56
C LEU A 102 9.74 17.68 -4.98
N LEU A 103 8.54 17.64 -5.57
CA LEU A 103 8.29 18.17 -6.92
C LEU A 103 8.45 19.69 -7.01
N LEU A 104 8.10 20.42 -5.95
CA LEU A 104 8.29 21.87 -5.89
C LEU A 104 9.77 22.27 -5.77
N LEU A 105 10.60 21.41 -5.20
CA LEU A 105 12.03 21.66 -4.99
C LEU A 105 12.91 21.13 -6.14
N GLY A 106 12.56 19.97 -6.69
CA GLY A 106 13.40 19.22 -7.64
C GLY A 106 13.26 19.63 -9.10
N GLY A 107 12.19 20.34 -9.48
CA GLY A 107 11.84 20.49 -10.89
C GLY A 107 11.43 19.15 -11.52
N VAL A 108 10.39 19.15 -12.34
CA VAL A 108 9.62 17.96 -12.74
C VAL A 108 10.44 16.92 -13.55
N VAL A 109 11.67 17.20 -13.97
CA VAL A 109 12.30 16.50 -15.11
C VAL A 109 13.25 15.36 -14.72
N PHE A 110 13.95 15.39 -13.58
CA PHE A 110 15.06 14.45 -13.34
C PHE A 110 14.79 13.27 -12.41
N LEU A 111 13.81 13.33 -11.50
CA LEU A 111 13.67 12.31 -10.46
C LEU A 111 12.87 11.06 -10.87
N GLY A 112 12.04 11.13 -11.91
CA GLY A 112 11.31 9.98 -12.46
C GLY A 112 10.70 9.06 -11.39
N TRP A 113 11.07 7.78 -11.42
CA TRP A 113 10.60 6.76 -10.46
C TRP A 113 11.17 6.94 -9.03
N GLN A 114 12.39 7.48 -8.90
CA GLN A 114 13.12 7.55 -7.63
C GLN A 114 12.39 8.41 -6.59
N ILE A 115 11.53 9.34 -7.02
CA ILE A 115 10.72 10.17 -6.11
C ILE A 115 9.73 9.35 -5.28
N TRP A 116 9.21 8.25 -5.81
CA TRP A 116 8.27 7.38 -5.11
C TRP A 116 8.98 6.48 -4.11
N SER A 117 10.12 5.91 -4.51
CA SER A 117 10.97 5.13 -3.62
C SER A 117 11.48 6.01 -2.47
N ALA A 118 11.91 7.24 -2.75
CA ALA A 118 12.26 8.21 -1.71
C ALA A 118 11.08 8.52 -0.79
N ALA A 119 9.89 8.80 -1.33
CA ALA A 119 8.72 9.04 -0.50
C ALA A 119 8.34 7.82 0.39
N SER A 120 8.50 6.60 -0.15
CA SER A 120 8.32 5.34 0.60
C SER A 120 9.36 5.19 1.72
N ASP A 121 10.63 5.46 1.43
CA ASP A 121 11.71 5.46 2.41
C ASP A 121 11.45 6.48 3.52
N PHE A 122 11.01 7.69 3.18
CA PHE A 122 10.65 8.70 4.17
C PHE A 122 9.50 8.24 5.08
N MET A 123 8.45 7.65 4.50
CA MET A 123 7.32 7.13 5.29
C MET A 123 7.73 5.95 6.18
N SER A 124 8.55 5.05 5.66
CA SER A 124 9.07 3.90 6.40
C SER A 124 9.94 4.36 7.58
N PHE A 125 10.77 5.38 7.37
CA PHE A 125 11.52 6.05 8.44
C PHE A 125 10.59 6.59 9.55
N ILE A 126 9.55 7.34 9.19
CA ILE A 126 8.60 7.91 10.17
C ILE A 126 7.90 6.79 10.96
N ASP A 127 7.35 5.80 10.26
CA ASP A 127 6.56 4.72 10.86
C ASP A 127 7.41 3.80 11.74
N LEU A 128 8.61 3.42 11.28
CA LEU A 128 9.54 2.62 12.08
C LEU A 128 10.02 3.38 13.31
N THR A 129 10.33 4.67 13.20
CA THR A 129 10.75 5.49 14.35
C THR A 129 9.63 5.59 15.39
N TYR A 130 8.40 5.82 14.93
CA TYR A 130 7.23 5.90 15.79
C TYR A 130 6.96 4.59 16.55
N ASN A 131 7.01 3.47 15.83
CA ASN A 131 6.71 2.15 16.37
C ASN A 131 7.93 1.44 17.01
N ALA A 132 9.12 2.06 16.99
CA ALA A 132 10.35 1.44 17.43
C ALA A 132 10.25 0.91 18.87
N ARG A 133 10.67 -0.33 19.07
CA ARG A 133 10.75 -1.00 20.38
C ARG A 133 12.17 -1.47 20.69
N SER A 134 13.04 -1.50 19.69
CA SER A 134 14.42 -1.98 19.80
C SER A 134 15.40 -1.02 19.13
N SER A 135 16.68 -1.14 19.48
CA SER A 135 17.75 -0.42 18.79
C SER A 135 17.80 -0.76 17.29
N SER A 136 17.49 -2.01 16.94
CA SER A 136 17.46 -2.48 15.54
C SER A 136 16.37 -1.79 14.71
N ASP A 137 15.25 -1.40 15.34
CA ASP A 137 14.20 -0.65 14.66
C ASP A 137 14.71 0.75 14.29
N LEU A 138 15.43 1.41 15.20
CA LEU A 138 16.05 2.71 14.96
C LEU A 138 17.15 2.62 13.90
N ASP A 139 17.94 1.54 13.87
CA ASP A 139 18.93 1.29 12.82
C ASP A 139 18.27 1.12 11.44
N THR A 140 17.11 0.45 11.40
CA THR A 140 16.35 0.25 10.16
C THR A 140 15.72 1.57 9.69
N ALA A 141 15.14 2.35 10.61
CA ALA A 141 14.62 3.67 10.32
C ALA A 141 15.73 4.62 9.80
N ALA A 142 16.94 4.54 10.36
CA ALA A 142 18.07 5.34 9.94
C ALA A 142 18.53 5.04 8.51
N LYS A 143 18.47 3.76 8.09
CA LYS A 143 18.74 3.33 6.71
C LYS A 143 17.71 3.88 5.72
N HIS A 144 16.43 3.86 6.10
CA HIS A 144 15.40 4.47 5.27
C HIS A 144 15.59 5.98 5.14
N LEU A 145 15.93 6.67 6.23
CA LEU A 145 16.23 8.11 6.16
C LEU A 145 17.48 8.39 5.33
N SER A 146 18.53 7.56 5.40
CA SER A 146 19.73 7.72 4.56
C SER A 146 19.42 7.53 3.08
N ASN A 147 18.61 6.53 2.73
CA ASN A 147 18.18 6.30 1.35
C ASN A 147 17.39 7.49 0.81
N PHE A 148 16.46 8.03 1.63
CA PHE A 148 15.72 9.24 1.26
C PHE A 148 16.67 10.41 0.95
N ILE A 149 17.56 10.74 1.89
CA ILE A 149 18.50 11.87 1.75
C ILE A 149 19.45 11.66 0.56
N ALA A 150 19.91 10.43 0.32
CA ALA A 150 20.77 10.12 -0.81
C ALA A 150 20.07 10.38 -2.17
N VAL A 151 18.75 10.22 -2.23
CA VAL A 151 17.97 10.48 -3.46
C VAL A 151 17.63 11.96 -3.61
N VAL A 152 17.20 12.63 -2.53
CA VAL A 152 16.62 13.98 -2.63
C VAL A 152 17.57 15.10 -2.21
N GLY A 153 18.65 14.78 -1.50
CA GLY A 153 19.58 15.72 -0.91
C GLY A 153 19.13 16.29 0.45
N VAL A 154 20.09 16.81 1.20
CA VAL A 154 19.86 17.38 2.55
C VAL A 154 19.01 18.64 2.49
N ALA A 155 19.29 19.54 1.54
CA ALA A 155 18.49 20.76 1.34
C ALA A 155 16.98 20.45 1.11
N ALA A 156 16.66 19.40 0.36
CA ALA A 156 15.27 19.01 0.13
C ALA A 156 14.61 18.42 1.39
N PHE A 157 15.36 17.63 2.17
CA PHE A 157 14.90 17.15 3.47
C PHE A 157 14.60 18.32 4.42
N ILE A 158 15.52 19.30 4.54
CA ILE A 158 15.33 20.50 5.38
C ILE A 158 14.08 21.26 4.95
N ALA A 159 13.94 21.51 3.65
CA ALA A 159 12.81 22.25 3.10
C ALA A 159 11.48 21.52 3.34
N LEU A 160 11.46 20.18 3.23
CA LEU A 160 10.29 19.35 3.51
C LEU A 160 9.86 19.47 4.98
N VAL A 161 10.81 19.27 5.92
CA VAL A 161 10.55 19.38 7.37
C VAL A 161 10.09 20.80 7.73
N THR A 162 10.75 21.82 7.20
CA THR A 162 10.41 23.24 7.43
C THR A 162 9.01 23.57 6.90
N LYS A 163 8.66 23.08 5.71
CA LYS A 163 7.34 23.32 5.10
C LYS A 163 6.21 22.73 5.94
N GLY A 164 6.38 21.52 6.46
CA GLY A 164 5.33 20.96 7.32
C GLY A 164 5.35 21.50 8.76
N ALA A 165 6.44 22.13 9.22
CA ALA A 165 6.40 22.98 10.41
C ALA A 165 5.51 24.22 10.20
N ALA A 166 5.57 24.87 9.03
CA ALA A 166 4.70 26.00 8.67
C ALA A 166 3.21 25.60 8.56
N LYS A 167 2.91 24.37 8.10
CA LYS A 167 1.53 23.85 8.06
C LYS A 167 0.92 23.63 9.44
N ARG A 168 1.70 23.47 10.52
CA ARG A 168 1.18 23.37 11.90
C ARG A 168 0.31 24.57 12.30
N VAL A 169 0.61 25.75 11.75
CA VAL A 169 -0.15 26.98 12.02
C VAL A 169 -1.54 26.94 11.36
N ASN A 170 -1.73 26.16 10.29
CA ASN A 170 -2.99 26.03 9.55
C ASN A 170 -3.80 24.77 9.91
N LEU A 171 -3.23 23.86 10.69
CA LEU A 171 -3.79 22.55 11.03
C LEU A 171 -5.00 22.61 11.98
N ALA A 172 -5.19 23.71 12.72
CA ALA A 172 -6.39 23.92 13.55
C ALA A 172 -7.68 24.08 12.72
N LYS A 173 -7.59 24.31 11.39
CA LYS A 173 -8.75 24.46 10.49
C LYS A 173 -8.98 23.28 9.51
N ALA A 174 -8.02 22.38 9.34
CA ALA A 174 -8.06 21.35 8.27
C ALA A 174 -8.35 19.92 8.79
N ALA A 175 -9.11 19.78 9.87
CA ALA A 175 -9.39 18.50 10.52
C ALA A 175 -10.42 17.61 9.78
N ALA A 176 -10.96 18.03 8.63
CA ALA A 176 -12.11 17.37 8.00
C ALA A 176 -11.78 16.37 6.87
N THR A 177 -10.52 16.23 6.42
CA THR A 177 -10.18 15.28 5.34
C THR A 177 -8.85 14.59 5.61
N ARG A 178 -8.89 13.36 6.12
CA ARG A 178 -7.69 12.52 6.31
C ARG A 178 -7.34 11.88 4.97
N ILE A 179 -6.34 12.40 4.26
CA ILE A 179 -5.73 11.70 3.12
C ILE A 179 -4.91 10.54 3.70
N LEU A 180 -5.28 9.30 3.37
CA LEU A 180 -4.60 8.10 3.89
C LEU A 180 -3.80 7.41 2.78
N VAL A 181 -2.49 7.32 2.99
CA VAL A 181 -1.60 6.45 2.22
C VAL A 181 -0.70 5.71 3.21
N ARG A 182 -0.70 4.38 3.16
CA ARG A 182 0.16 3.52 3.99
C ARG A 182 0.63 2.31 3.24
N MET A 183 1.65 1.62 3.73
CA MET A 183 2.06 0.32 3.19
C MET A 183 0.92 -0.69 3.35
N ALA A 184 0.53 -1.31 2.24
CA ALA A 184 -0.52 -2.31 2.24
C ALA A 184 0.01 -3.65 2.74
N THR A 185 -0.86 -4.41 3.40
CA THR A 185 -0.61 -5.81 3.75
C THR A 185 -1.60 -6.71 3.02
N ALA A 186 -1.27 -8.00 2.88
CA ALA A 186 -2.19 -8.99 2.31
C ALA A 186 -3.55 -9.01 3.06
N VAL A 187 -3.51 -8.92 4.39
CA VAL A 187 -4.70 -8.88 5.25
C VAL A 187 -5.57 -7.65 4.94
N GLU A 188 -4.95 -6.49 4.77
CA GLU A 188 -5.66 -5.24 4.45
C GLU A 188 -6.31 -5.29 3.07
N ALA A 189 -5.60 -5.84 2.08
CA ALA A 189 -6.10 -6.03 0.72
C ALA A 189 -7.22 -7.10 0.62
N GLY A 190 -7.40 -7.92 1.65
CA GLY A 190 -8.31 -9.06 1.62
C GLY A 190 -7.80 -10.19 0.73
N MET A 191 -6.48 -10.39 0.68
CA MET A 191 -5.81 -11.37 -0.15
C MET A 191 -5.03 -12.37 0.70
N THR A 192 -4.85 -13.58 0.17
CA THR A 192 -3.90 -14.54 0.77
C THR A 192 -2.46 -13.98 0.62
N PRO A 193 -1.54 -14.25 1.55
CA PRO A 193 -0.14 -13.81 1.42
C PRO A 193 0.50 -14.25 0.11
N ASN A 194 0.23 -15.49 -0.32
CA ASN A 194 0.75 -16.03 -1.57
C ASN A 194 0.21 -15.27 -2.79
N HIS A 195 -1.09 -15.00 -2.83
CA HIS A 195 -1.69 -14.27 -3.94
C HIS A 195 -1.20 -12.81 -3.99
N PHE A 196 -1.10 -12.15 -2.84
CA PHE A 196 -0.56 -10.80 -2.74
C PHE A 196 0.86 -10.71 -3.32
N GLN A 197 1.72 -11.68 -2.99
CA GLN A 197 3.07 -11.77 -3.54
C GLN A 197 3.08 -12.12 -5.04
N SER A 198 2.20 -12.99 -5.51
CA SER A 198 2.05 -13.28 -6.95
C SER A 198 1.66 -12.03 -7.75
N ILE A 199 0.70 -11.25 -7.24
CA ILE A 199 0.28 -9.99 -7.86
C ILE A 199 1.44 -9.00 -7.90
N LEU A 200 2.18 -8.86 -6.80
CA LEU A 200 3.36 -7.99 -6.74
C LEU A 200 4.41 -8.40 -7.78
N LYS A 201 4.67 -9.70 -7.95
CA LYS A 201 5.59 -10.20 -8.98
C LYS A 201 5.13 -9.85 -10.40
N VAL A 202 3.83 -9.89 -10.67
CA VAL A 202 3.27 -9.46 -11.96
C VAL A 202 3.51 -7.96 -12.17
N ALA A 203 3.25 -7.13 -11.15
CA ALA A 203 3.53 -5.69 -11.21
C ALA A 203 5.01 -5.39 -11.49
N MET A 204 5.91 -6.14 -10.84
CA MET A 204 7.37 -6.00 -10.96
C MET A 204 7.99 -6.65 -12.20
N ASN A 205 7.20 -7.23 -13.12
CA ASN A 205 7.75 -7.95 -14.27
C ASN A 205 8.70 -7.03 -15.08
N PRO A 206 10.01 -7.33 -15.16
CA PRO A 206 10.97 -6.42 -15.77
C PRO A 206 10.77 -6.25 -17.28
N LYS A 207 10.14 -7.23 -17.95
CA LYS A 207 9.80 -7.14 -19.37
C LYS A 207 8.55 -6.32 -19.62
N ASN A 208 7.68 -6.24 -18.61
CA ASN A 208 6.36 -5.67 -18.77
C ASN A 208 5.84 -5.09 -17.44
N PRO A 209 6.50 -4.06 -16.86
CA PRO A 209 6.15 -3.57 -15.54
C PRO A 209 4.79 -2.89 -15.57
N ARG A 210 4.05 -2.98 -14.47
CA ARG A 210 2.68 -2.47 -14.34
C ARG A 210 2.43 -1.88 -12.96
N ILE A 211 1.62 -0.85 -12.91
CA ILE A 211 0.97 -0.43 -11.67
C ILE A 211 -0.42 -1.06 -11.66
N ILE A 212 -0.77 -1.81 -10.63
CA ILE A 212 -1.99 -2.62 -10.59
C ILE A 212 -2.78 -2.29 -9.34
N LEU A 213 -4.06 -1.95 -9.50
CA LEU A 213 -4.91 -1.49 -8.41
C LEU A 213 -6.01 -2.51 -8.16
N PHE A 214 -6.26 -2.83 -6.89
CA PHE A 214 -7.34 -3.71 -6.47
C PHE A 214 -8.21 -3.06 -5.41
N ARG A 215 -9.52 -3.28 -5.51
CA ARG A 215 -10.43 -3.00 -4.40
C ARG A 215 -10.20 -4.03 -3.30
N LYS A 216 -10.47 -3.62 -2.06
CA LYS A 216 -10.41 -4.52 -0.92
C LYS A 216 -11.44 -5.64 -1.06
N THR A 217 -10.97 -6.88 -1.06
CA THR A 217 -11.85 -8.06 -0.96
C THR A 217 -12.28 -8.25 0.50
N ASN A 218 -13.47 -8.85 0.73
CA ASN A 218 -13.91 -9.15 2.10
C ASN A 218 -12.87 -10.08 2.79
N PRO A 219 -12.22 -9.65 3.89
CA PRO A 219 -11.21 -10.46 4.58
C PRO A 219 -11.73 -11.82 5.07
N LYS A 220 -13.03 -11.96 5.32
CA LYS A 220 -13.66 -13.23 5.71
C LYS A 220 -13.65 -14.26 4.58
N SER A 221 -13.52 -13.82 3.33
CA SER A 221 -13.38 -14.71 2.16
C SER A 221 -12.02 -15.38 2.10
N VAL A 222 -10.97 -14.76 2.66
CA VAL A 222 -9.56 -15.17 2.48
C VAL A 222 -9.34 -16.63 2.88
N GLN A 223 -9.88 -17.07 4.01
CA GLN A 223 -9.77 -18.46 4.47
C GLN A 223 -10.35 -19.48 3.47
N TYR A 224 -11.39 -19.12 2.72
CA TYR A 224 -11.99 -20.01 1.72
C TYR A 224 -11.24 -19.94 0.39
N ILE A 225 -10.71 -18.75 0.05
CA ILE A 225 -9.81 -18.58 -1.09
C ILE A 225 -8.58 -19.48 -0.93
N GLU A 226 -7.97 -19.52 0.27
CA GLU A 226 -6.85 -20.42 0.59
C GLU A 226 -7.21 -21.90 0.45
N ARG A 227 -8.48 -22.25 0.67
CA ARG A 227 -9.00 -23.61 0.54
C ARG A 227 -9.50 -23.94 -0.88
N GLY A 228 -9.23 -23.06 -1.84
CA GLY A 228 -9.56 -23.26 -3.26
C GLY A 228 -11.05 -23.17 -3.57
N PHE A 229 -11.81 -22.35 -2.83
CA PHE A 229 -13.23 -22.13 -3.12
C PHE A 229 -13.37 -21.23 -4.35
N PRO A 230 -14.33 -21.49 -5.25
CA PRO A 230 -14.47 -20.76 -6.51
C PRO A 230 -14.76 -19.26 -6.30
N PRO A 231 -14.27 -18.37 -7.17
CA PRO A 231 -14.63 -16.96 -7.15
C PRO A 231 -16.07 -16.75 -7.60
N LYS A 232 -16.67 -15.65 -7.17
CA LYS A 232 -17.92 -15.14 -7.72
C LYS A 232 -17.70 -14.73 -9.19
N PRO A 233 -18.42 -15.32 -10.16
CA PRO A 233 -18.30 -14.94 -11.55
C PRO A 233 -19.19 -13.74 -11.89
N LYS A 234 -18.91 -13.11 -13.03
CA LYS A 234 -19.54 -11.83 -13.42
C LYS A 234 -21.06 -11.88 -13.58
N GLU A 235 -21.61 -13.04 -13.92
CA GLU A 235 -23.04 -13.29 -14.06
C GLU A 235 -23.78 -13.33 -12.72
N ILE A 236 -23.08 -13.60 -11.62
CA ILE A 236 -23.67 -13.57 -10.27
C ILE A 236 -23.56 -12.15 -9.70
N LYS A 237 -24.70 -11.44 -9.69
CA LYS A 237 -24.81 -10.05 -9.18
C LYS A 237 -25.09 -9.94 -7.68
N VAL A 238 -25.03 -11.06 -6.97
CA VAL A 238 -25.25 -11.15 -5.52
C VAL A 238 -23.97 -10.80 -4.78
N LYS A 239 -24.08 -10.11 -3.63
CA LYS A 239 -22.93 -9.67 -2.84
C LYS A 239 -22.42 -10.78 -1.92
N THR A 240 -21.15 -10.68 -1.55
CA THR A 240 -20.57 -11.49 -0.48
C THR A 240 -21.12 -11.03 0.86
N GLY A 241 -21.61 -11.96 1.68
CA GLY A 241 -22.05 -11.69 3.04
C GLY A 241 -20.92 -11.11 3.87
N GLU A 242 -21.19 -10.02 4.58
CA GLU A 242 -20.18 -9.26 5.32
C GLU A 242 -19.49 -10.11 6.39
N HIS A 243 -20.27 -10.93 7.09
CA HIS A 243 -19.80 -11.76 8.20
C HIS A 243 -19.28 -13.14 7.75
N SER A 244 -19.93 -13.75 6.76
CA SER A 244 -19.59 -15.11 6.31
C SER A 244 -18.41 -15.12 5.35
N GLY A 245 -18.21 -14.08 4.53
CA GLY A 245 -17.23 -14.11 3.43
C GLY A 245 -17.65 -14.99 2.25
N ILE A 246 -18.92 -15.41 2.21
CA ILE A 246 -19.52 -16.27 1.18
C ILE A 246 -20.60 -15.48 0.44
N VAL A 247 -20.77 -15.70 -0.86
CA VAL A 247 -21.83 -15.07 -1.65
C VAL A 247 -23.19 -15.62 -1.20
N THR A 248 -24.07 -14.74 -0.74
CA THR A 248 -25.37 -15.12 -0.16
C THR A 248 -26.48 -14.27 -0.74
N ALA A 249 -27.44 -14.93 -1.40
CA ALA A 249 -28.67 -14.31 -1.86
C ALA A 249 -29.65 -14.17 -0.69
N THR A 250 -30.10 -12.96 -0.41
CA THR A 250 -30.84 -12.66 0.83
C THR A 250 -32.35 -12.52 0.62
N ASP A 251 -32.78 -12.25 -0.61
CA ASP A 251 -34.20 -12.13 -0.96
C ASP A 251 -34.64 -13.17 -2.01
N PRO A 252 -35.95 -13.48 -2.10
CA PRO A 252 -36.47 -14.46 -3.05
C PRO A 252 -36.17 -14.13 -4.52
N GLY A 253 -36.08 -12.85 -4.87
CA GLY A 253 -35.77 -12.40 -6.22
C GLY A 253 -34.31 -12.67 -6.60
N GLU A 254 -33.37 -12.39 -5.70
CA GLU A 254 -31.96 -12.78 -5.86
C GLU A 254 -31.81 -14.30 -5.98
N ILE A 255 -32.47 -15.06 -5.10
CA ILE A 255 -32.45 -16.52 -5.13
C ILE A 255 -32.94 -17.04 -6.48
N SER A 256 -34.08 -16.53 -6.97
CA SER A 256 -34.63 -16.93 -8.26
C SER A 256 -33.65 -16.61 -9.40
N LYS A 257 -33.04 -15.42 -9.41
CA LYS A 257 -32.07 -15.01 -10.44
C LYS A 257 -30.85 -15.93 -10.44
N VAL A 258 -30.25 -16.19 -9.28
CA VAL A 258 -29.10 -17.10 -9.14
C VAL A 258 -29.46 -18.48 -9.66
N ARG A 259 -30.58 -19.04 -9.22
CA ARG A 259 -31.05 -20.37 -9.62
C ARG A 259 -31.27 -20.51 -11.12
N THR A 260 -31.63 -19.43 -11.81
CA THR A 260 -31.78 -19.42 -13.28
C THR A 260 -30.49 -19.09 -14.05
N THR A 261 -29.46 -18.60 -13.36
CA THR A 261 -28.19 -18.20 -13.99
C THR A 261 -27.39 -19.45 -14.38
N VAL A 262 -26.91 -19.49 -15.62
CA VAL A 262 -26.11 -20.58 -16.17
C VAL A 262 -24.64 -20.19 -16.13
N ASP A 263 -23.79 -21.06 -15.58
CA ASP A 263 -22.34 -20.94 -15.69
C ASP A 263 -21.94 -21.16 -17.16
N PRO A 264 -21.32 -20.17 -17.83
CA PRO A 264 -20.97 -20.26 -19.24
C PRO A 264 -19.93 -21.34 -19.55
N ASN A 265 -19.16 -21.80 -18.55
CA ASN A 265 -18.11 -22.80 -18.78
C ASN A 265 -18.66 -24.23 -18.69
N SER A 266 -19.58 -24.49 -17.76
CA SER A 266 -20.15 -25.83 -17.56
C SER A 266 -21.52 -26.02 -18.20
N GLY A 267 -22.21 -24.95 -18.56
CA GLY A 267 -23.61 -24.98 -19.03
C GLY A 267 -24.62 -25.34 -17.93
N LYS A 268 -24.19 -25.40 -16.66
CA LYS A 268 -25.03 -25.77 -15.52
C LYS A 268 -25.52 -24.54 -14.76
N LYS A 269 -26.70 -24.65 -14.15
CA LYS A 269 -27.24 -23.58 -13.30
C LYS A 269 -26.65 -23.60 -11.89
N TYR A 270 -26.41 -22.43 -11.32
CA TYR A 270 -25.99 -22.28 -9.92
C TYR A 270 -27.09 -22.74 -8.97
N TYR A 271 -26.68 -23.18 -7.78
CA TYR A 271 -27.60 -23.57 -6.71
C TYR A 271 -27.62 -22.50 -5.63
N THR A 272 -28.69 -22.48 -4.84
CA THR A 272 -28.69 -21.78 -3.55
C THR A 272 -29.04 -22.74 -2.43
N VAL A 273 -28.37 -22.59 -1.29
CA VAL A 273 -28.64 -23.37 -0.08
C VAL A 273 -30.08 -23.18 0.37
N ASP A 274 -30.77 -24.29 0.62
CA ASP A 274 -32.17 -24.32 1.04
C ASP A 274 -32.33 -23.97 2.53
N SER A 275 -33.57 -23.77 2.97
CA SER A 275 -33.90 -23.44 4.38
C SER A 275 -33.51 -24.53 5.38
N ASN A 276 -33.30 -25.76 4.91
CA ASN A 276 -32.88 -26.90 5.75
C ASN A 276 -31.38 -26.87 6.10
N GLY A 277 -30.57 -26.01 5.46
CA GLY A 277 -29.13 -25.91 5.68
C GLY A 277 -28.32 -27.17 5.33
N ARG A 278 -28.89 -28.09 4.54
CA ARG A 278 -28.29 -29.39 4.19
C ARG A 278 -28.23 -29.63 2.69
N THR A 279 -29.16 -29.05 1.95
CA THR A 279 -29.24 -29.18 0.49
C THR A 279 -29.12 -27.82 -0.18
N ALA A 280 -28.77 -27.83 -1.46
CA ALA A 280 -28.91 -26.68 -2.33
C ALA A 280 -29.66 -27.06 -3.60
N THR A 281 -30.53 -26.16 -4.07
CA THR A 281 -31.41 -26.39 -5.20
C THR A 281 -31.19 -25.34 -6.29
N ASN A 282 -31.20 -25.75 -7.57
CA ASN A 282 -31.10 -24.85 -8.72
C ASN A 282 -32.47 -24.58 -9.37
N GLY A 283 -32.50 -23.80 -10.46
CA GLY A 283 -33.73 -23.43 -11.15
C GLY A 283 -34.40 -24.55 -11.96
N ASP A 284 -33.74 -25.70 -12.12
CA ASP A 284 -34.32 -26.90 -12.75
C ASP A 284 -34.95 -27.85 -11.72
N GLY A 285 -34.90 -27.50 -10.43
CA GLY A 285 -35.32 -28.36 -9.33
C GLY A 285 -34.31 -29.45 -8.97
N LEU A 286 -33.11 -29.43 -9.57
CA LEU A 286 -32.04 -30.34 -9.19
C LEU A 286 -31.52 -29.94 -7.80
N THR A 287 -31.38 -30.94 -6.94
CA THR A 287 -30.92 -30.79 -5.56
C THR A 287 -29.60 -31.51 -5.36
N ILE A 288 -28.69 -30.91 -4.59
CA ILE A 288 -27.43 -31.52 -4.16
C ILE A 288 -27.31 -31.51 -2.64
N ASP A 289 -26.70 -32.56 -2.09
CA ASP A 289 -26.30 -32.60 -0.68
C ASP A 289 -25.03 -31.78 -0.47
N LEU A 290 -24.98 -31.05 0.64
CA LEU A 290 -23.86 -30.20 1.03
C LEU A 290 -22.98 -30.90 2.07
N ASP A 291 -21.67 -30.76 1.92
CA ASP A 291 -20.72 -31.14 2.96
C ASP A 291 -20.63 -30.02 4.01
N VAL A 292 -21.52 -30.10 5.00
CA VAL A 292 -21.68 -29.12 6.09
C VAL A 292 -20.41 -28.96 6.96
N ASN A 293 -19.42 -29.83 6.83
CA ASN A 293 -18.18 -29.75 7.60
C ASN A 293 -17.15 -28.81 6.96
N GLN A 294 -17.34 -28.42 5.69
CA GLN A 294 -16.36 -27.60 5.00
C GLN A 294 -16.54 -26.10 5.24
N TRP A 295 -17.74 -25.60 5.50
CA TRP A 295 -17.98 -24.19 5.78
C TRP A 295 -19.25 -24.01 6.61
N PRO A 296 -19.45 -22.87 7.31
CA PRO A 296 -20.70 -22.57 7.96
C PRO A 296 -21.82 -22.39 6.92
N VAL A 297 -22.69 -23.39 6.81
CA VAL A 297 -23.80 -23.41 5.85
C VAL A 297 -24.92 -22.48 6.31
N GLU A 298 -25.32 -21.57 5.44
CA GLU A 298 -26.43 -20.63 5.66
C GLU A 298 -27.36 -20.64 4.44
N THR A 299 -28.66 -20.48 4.69
CA THR A 299 -29.67 -20.37 3.63
C THR A 299 -29.33 -19.25 2.66
N GLY A 300 -29.52 -19.51 1.36
CA GLY A 300 -29.27 -18.53 0.30
C GLY A 300 -27.82 -18.44 -0.18
N GLN A 301 -26.86 -19.11 0.48
CA GLN A 301 -25.48 -19.19 -0.02
C GLN A 301 -25.45 -19.77 -1.43
N VAL A 302 -24.67 -19.18 -2.33
CA VAL A 302 -24.60 -19.56 -3.74
C VAL A 302 -23.55 -20.64 -3.94
N ILE A 303 -23.93 -21.76 -4.53
CA ILE A 303 -23.05 -22.92 -4.74
C ILE A 303 -22.72 -23.07 -6.22
N ASP A 304 -21.42 -23.23 -6.49
CA ASP A 304 -20.88 -23.50 -7.81
C ASP A 304 -21.32 -24.90 -8.30
N PRO A 305 -21.86 -25.02 -9.52
CA PRO A 305 -22.44 -26.27 -9.99
C PRO A 305 -21.42 -27.37 -10.30
N THR A 306 -20.13 -27.03 -10.41
CA THR A 306 -19.08 -27.99 -10.79
C THR A 306 -18.34 -28.50 -9.57
N SER A 307 -17.80 -27.59 -8.76
CA SER A 307 -17.05 -27.89 -7.55
C SER A 307 -17.93 -28.24 -6.35
N LYS A 308 -19.23 -27.91 -6.40
CA LYS A 308 -20.19 -28.07 -5.28
C LYS A 308 -19.74 -27.34 -4.01
N LYS A 309 -18.93 -26.29 -4.16
CA LYS A 309 -18.49 -25.41 -3.08
C LYS A 309 -19.18 -24.05 -3.21
N PRO A 310 -19.34 -23.30 -2.11
CA PRO A 310 -19.89 -21.96 -2.19
C PRO A 310 -18.96 -21.01 -2.93
N LEU A 311 -19.56 -20.06 -3.65
CA LEU A 311 -18.85 -18.95 -4.27
C LEU A 311 -18.36 -17.99 -3.19
N VAL A 312 -17.14 -17.50 -3.34
CA VAL A 312 -16.54 -16.49 -2.44
C VAL A 312 -16.03 -15.29 -3.25
N GLY A 313 -15.59 -14.25 -2.56
CA GLY A 313 -15.09 -13.03 -3.22
C GLY A 313 -14.06 -13.30 -4.33
N ASP A 314 -14.23 -12.62 -5.45
CA ASP A 314 -13.23 -12.40 -6.47
C ASP A 314 -12.28 -11.24 -6.08
N TYR A 315 -11.19 -11.08 -6.83
CA TYR A 315 -10.31 -9.92 -6.71
C TYR A 315 -10.72 -8.89 -7.75
N ASP A 316 -11.42 -7.87 -7.28
CA ASP A 316 -11.92 -6.78 -8.10
C ASP A 316 -10.75 -5.89 -8.55
N LEU A 317 -10.28 -6.11 -9.78
CA LEU A 317 -9.30 -5.26 -10.42
C LEU A 317 -9.90 -3.86 -10.56
N PHE A 318 -9.28 -2.87 -9.95
CA PHE A 318 -9.73 -1.49 -9.99
C PHE A 318 -9.17 -0.76 -11.21
N ASP A 319 -7.85 -0.84 -11.43
CA ASP A 319 -7.19 -0.20 -12.57
C ASP A 319 -5.82 -0.82 -12.87
N VAL A 320 -5.29 -0.55 -14.06
CA VAL A 320 -3.96 -0.95 -14.50
C VAL A 320 -3.31 0.18 -15.30
N PHE A 321 -2.04 0.46 -15.02
CA PHE A 321 -1.26 1.48 -15.70
C PHE A 321 0.09 0.95 -16.21
N ASP A 322 0.54 1.54 -17.31
CA ASP A 322 1.94 1.53 -17.70
C ASP A 322 2.71 2.53 -16.82
N PRO A 323 3.77 2.12 -16.09
CA PRO A 323 4.54 3.02 -15.24
C PRO A 323 5.22 4.18 -15.99
N GLN A 324 5.37 4.12 -17.31
CA GLN A 324 5.88 5.24 -18.11
C GLN A 324 5.02 6.51 -18.02
N VAL A 325 3.75 6.40 -17.62
CA VAL A 325 2.90 7.57 -17.34
C VAL A 325 3.43 8.40 -16.15
N LEU A 326 4.09 7.76 -15.18
CA LEU A 326 4.71 8.45 -14.05
C LEU A 326 6.01 9.16 -14.44
N ALA A 327 6.69 8.67 -15.46
CA ALA A 327 7.93 9.27 -15.96
C ALA A 327 7.67 10.49 -16.86
N GLY A 328 6.41 10.83 -17.16
CA GLY A 328 6.06 11.87 -18.14
C GLY A 328 6.41 11.51 -19.58
N ASN A 329 6.90 10.29 -19.83
CA ASN A 329 7.32 9.80 -21.14
C ASN A 329 6.15 9.36 -22.02
N LYS A 330 4.96 9.17 -21.43
CA LYS A 330 3.71 8.95 -22.14
C LYS A 330 2.74 10.11 -21.86
N PRO A 331 2.01 10.61 -22.87
CA PRO A 331 0.99 11.62 -22.64
C PRO A 331 -0.05 11.14 -21.62
N PRO A 332 -0.52 12.03 -20.73
CA PRO A 332 -1.64 11.72 -19.86
C PRO A 332 -2.85 11.23 -20.68
N ASN A 333 -3.58 10.24 -20.18
CA ASN A 333 -4.71 9.56 -20.83
C ASN A 333 -4.45 8.62 -22.02
N GLN A 334 -3.21 8.35 -22.45
CA GLN A 334 -2.98 7.38 -23.54
C GLN A 334 -3.03 5.89 -23.14
N GLY A 335 -3.29 5.58 -21.85
CA GLY A 335 -3.25 4.20 -21.35
C GLY A 335 -4.53 3.40 -21.51
N ASN A 336 -5.72 4.02 -21.61
CA ASN A 336 -7.00 3.31 -21.67
C ASN A 336 -8.05 4.07 -22.50
N LEU A 337 -7.72 4.40 -23.75
CA LEU A 337 -8.76 4.72 -24.75
C LEU A 337 -9.57 3.44 -24.97
N VAL A 338 -10.73 3.40 -24.35
CA VAL A 338 -11.69 2.33 -24.52
C VAL A 338 -12.72 2.79 -25.55
N LEU A 339 -12.69 2.17 -26.73
CA LEU A 339 -13.80 2.28 -27.67
C LEU A 339 -14.99 1.51 -27.07
N ALA A 340 -15.94 2.25 -26.51
CA ALA A 340 -17.10 1.68 -25.85
C ALA A 340 -18.24 1.34 -26.83
N THR A 341 -18.03 1.48 -28.14
CA THR A 341 -19.09 1.29 -29.14
C THR A 341 -18.70 0.32 -30.26
N SER A 342 -19.64 -0.54 -30.64
CA SER A 342 -19.65 -1.32 -31.89
C SER A 342 -20.97 -1.03 -32.57
N ASP A 343 -20.94 -0.66 -33.86
CA ASP A 343 -22.14 -0.33 -34.64
C ASP A 343 -23.06 0.74 -33.99
N GLY A 344 -22.46 1.71 -33.30
CA GLY A 344 -23.18 2.79 -32.63
C GLY A 344 -23.90 2.37 -31.33
N LYS A 345 -23.69 1.14 -30.85
CA LYS A 345 -24.23 0.66 -29.57
C LYS A 345 -23.11 0.47 -28.55
N PHE A 346 -23.41 0.75 -27.29
CA PHE A 346 -22.51 0.42 -26.19
C PHE A 346 -22.31 -1.10 -26.12
N VAL A 347 -21.06 -1.52 -25.91
CA VAL A 347 -20.72 -2.92 -25.65
C VAL A 347 -20.72 -3.19 -24.14
N ASP A 348 -21.22 -4.35 -23.72
CA ASP A 348 -21.29 -4.74 -22.30
C ASP A 348 -19.91 -4.96 -21.66
N ASP A 349 -18.89 -5.28 -22.47
CA ASP A 349 -17.50 -5.42 -22.05
C ASP A 349 -16.58 -4.59 -22.94
N PHE A 350 -16.02 -3.55 -22.36
CA PHE A 350 -15.10 -2.64 -23.02
C PHE A 350 -13.69 -2.73 -22.41
N THR A 351 -13.37 -3.88 -21.80
CA THR A 351 -12.00 -4.21 -21.37
C THR A 351 -11.07 -4.26 -22.58
N ASN A 352 -10.02 -3.45 -22.59
CA ASN A 352 -9.05 -3.46 -23.68
C ASN A 352 -8.14 -4.71 -23.64
N PRO A 353 -7.46 -5.05 -24.76
CA PRO A 353 -6.58 -6.21 -24.83
C PRO A 353 -5.45 -6.21 -23.79
N GLU A 354 -4.91 -5.04 -23.42
CA GLU A 354 -3.85 -4.94 -22.42
C GLU A 354 -4.32 -5.36 -21.03
N VAL A 355 -5.51 -4.91 -20.62
CA VAL A 355 -6.10 -5.30 -19.34
C VAL A 355 -6.46 -6.78 -19.36
N ARG A 356 -6.94 -7.33 -20.49
CA ARG A 356 -7.16 -8.79 -20.61
C ARG A 356 -5.86 -9.58 -20.45
N GLN A 357 -4.76 -9.11 -21.02
CA GLN A 357 -3.45 -9.74 -20.83
C GLN A 357 -3.04 -9.69 -19.36
N VAL A 358 -3.21 -8.54 -18.70
CA VAL A 358 -2.86 -8.40 -17.27
C VAL A 358 -3.72 -9.30 -16.40
N VAL A 359 -5.02 -9.42 -16.68
CA VAL A 359 -5.91 -10.37 -16.00
C VAL A 359 -5.45 -11.82 -16.21
N SER A 360 -4.97 -12.17 -17.41
CA SER A 360 -4.37 -13.49 -17.68
C SER A 360 -3.12 -13.70 -16.84
N ASP A 361 -2.15 -12.78 -16.91
CA ASP A 361 -0.88 -12.85 -16.17
C ASP A 361 -1.11 -12.98 -14.66
N LEU A 362 -2.09 -12.23 -14.13
CA LEU A 362 -2.50 -12.28 -12.73
C LEU A 362 -3.07 -13.64 -12.36
N ASN A 363 -4.02 -14.16 -13.13
CA ASN A 363 -4.64 -15.45 -12.84
C ASN A 363 -3.64 -16.62 -12.99
N ASP A 364 -2.73 -16.54 -13.96
CA ASP A 364 -1.64 -17.50 -14.15
C ASP A 364 -0.67 -17.48 -12.95
N ALA A 365 -0.27 -16.29 -12.49
CA ALA A 365 0.61 -16.15 -11.33
C ALA A 365 -0.05 -16.55 -10.00
N ILE A 366 -1.37 -16.36 -9.88
CA ILE A 366 -2.17 -16.81 -8.73
C ILE A 366 -2.36 -18.33 -8.76
N GLY A 367 -2.34 -18.95 -9.95
CA GLY A 367 -2.64 -20.37 -10.13
C GLY A 367 -4.13 -20.70 -10.03
N SER A 368 -5.00 -19.69 -10.04
CA SER A 368 -6.44 -19.84 -10.12
C SER A 368 -7.08 -18.60 -10.73
N ARG A 369 -8.20 -18.79 -11.42
CA ARG A 369 -9.01 -17.68 -11.92
C ARG A 369 -9.64 -16.99 -10.71
N ARG A 370 -9.18 -15.77 -10.39
CA ARG A 370 -9.67 -14.97 -9.25
C ARG A 370 -9.96 -13.52 -9.65
N VAL A 371 -9.28 -13.01 -10.67
CA VAL A 371 -9.59 -11.73 -11.30
C VAL A 371 -10.58 -12.03 -12.43
N MET A 372 -11.86 -11.71 -12.20
CA MET A 372 -12.97 -12.23 -13.02
C MET A 372 -13.45 -11.26 -14.10
N HIS A 373 -13.12 -9.98 -13.97
CA HIS A 373 -13.62 -8.93 -14.85
C HIS A 373 -12.50 -7.94 -15.23
N GLY A 374 -12.79 -7.07 -16.18
CA GLY A 374 -11.95 -5.92 -16.51
C GLY A 374 -11.84 -4.94 -15.34
N HIS A 375 -11.08 -3.89 -15.53
CA HIS A 375 -10.81 -2.94 -14.45
C HIS A 375 -12.02 -2.03 -14.14
N HIS A 376 -12.36 -1.87 -12.85
CA HIS A 376 -13.52 -1.12 -12.35
C HIS A 376 -13.55 0.35 -12.81
N ALA A 377 -12.39 1.01 -12.89
CA ALA A 377 -12.25 2.40 -13.33
C ALA A 377 -12.72 2.64 -14.78
N ALA A 378 -12.91 1.58 -15.55
CA ALA A 378 -13.53 1.65 -16.86
C ALA A 378 -15.06 1.78 -16.77
N TYR A 379 -15.69 1.24 -15.72
CA TYR A 379 -17.15 1.15 -15.57
C TYR A 379 -17.73 2.17 -14.60
N ASP A 380 -16.89 2.77 -13.76
CA ASP A 380 -17.33 3.58 -12.65
C ASP A 380 -16.33 4.70 -12.34
N SER A 381 -16.85 5.76 -11.72
CA SER A 381 -16.05 6.90 -11.31
C SER A 381 -15.39 6.65 -9.96
N ILE A 382 -14.16 7.13 -9.75
CA ILE A 382 -13.55 7.20 -8.40
C ILE A 382 -14.46 7.96 -7.43
N GLU A 383 -15.29 8.87 -7.94
CA GLU A 383 -16.22 9.62 -7.10
C GLU A 383 -17.25 8.74 -6.38
N ASN A 384 -17.51 7.54 -6.88
CA ASN A 384 -18.45 6.59 -6.29
C ASN A 384 -17.81 5.66 -5.24
N LEU A 385 -16.48 5.74 -5.04
CA LEU A 385 -15.83 5.05 -3.92
C LEU A 385 -16.31 5.62 -2.59
N LYS A 386 -16.49 4.75 -1.59
CA LYS A 386 -16.76 5.22 -0.23
C LYS A 386 -15.52 5.93 0.33
N PRO A 387 -15.68 6.97 1.17
CA PRO A 387 -14.54 7.70 1.73
C PRO A 387 -13.53 6.82 2.50
N ASP A 388 -14.03 5.75 3.12
CA ASP A 388 -13.25 4.78 3.91
C ASP A 388 -12.81 3.54 3.12
N GLU A 389 -13.19 3.43 1.84
CA GLU A 389 -12.78 2.33 0.98
C GLU A 389 -11.30 2.49 0.60
N LEU A 390 -10.52 1.42 0.81
CA LEU A 390 -9.10 1.40 0.53
C LEU A 390 -8.82 0.59 -0.73
N ILE A 391 -8.04 1.19 -1.63
CA ILE A 391 -7.54 0.57 -2.85
C ILE A 391 -6.08 0.20 -2.64
N SER A 392 -5.74 -1.06 -2.90
CA SER A 392 -4.37 -1.56 -2.86
C SER A 392 -3.69 -1.31 -4.20
N VAL A 393 -2.58 -0.59 -4.19
CA VAL A 393 -1.82 -0.12 -5.35
C VAL A 393 -0.47 -0.86 -5.36
N PHE A 394 -0.34 -1.83 -6.25
CA PHE A 394 0.89 -2.61 -6.45
C PHE A 394 1.80 -1.89 -7.44
N MET A 395 3.01 -1.59 -7.01
CA MET A 395 3.98 -0.83 -7.79
C MET A 395 5.07 -1.75 -8.36
N PRO A 396 5.63 -1.43 -9.54
CA PRO A 396 6.71 -2.21 -10.16
C PRO A 396 8.04 -2.21 -9.40
N ASP A 397 8.22 -1.37 -8.37
CA ASP A 397 9.41 -1.37 -7.51
C ASP A 397 9.31 -2.28 -6.29
N GLY A 398 8.22 -3.04 -6.17
CA GLY A 398 8.01 -3.94 -5.04
C GLY A 398 7.25 -3.32 -3.87
N ASN A 399 6.93 -2.02 -3.92
CA ASN A 399 6.08 -1.40 -2.91
C ASN A 399 4.59 -1.67 -3.20
N VAL A 400 3.80 -1.76 -2.13
CA VAL A 400 2.33 -1.81 -2.23
C VAL A 400 1.75 -0.81 -1.26
N PHE A 401 0.85 0.04 -1.73
CA PHE A 401 0.22 1.08 -0.92
C PHE A 401 -1.28 0.88 -0.82
N SER A 402 -1.86 1.22 0.33
CA SER A 402 -3.31 1.37 0.48
C SER A 402 -3.66 2.85 0.43
N MET A 403 -4.54 3.21 -0.49
CA MET A 403 -5.00 4.58 -0.72
C MET A 403 -6.51 4.68 -0.48
N ASN A 404 -6.95 5.68 0.26
CA ASN A 404 -8.37 6.04 0.29
C ASN A 404 -8.77 6.85 -0.94
N LYS A 405 -10.07 7.19 -1.05
CA LYS A 405 -10.63 7.95 -2.18
C LYS A 405 -9.82 9.22 -2.49
N GLU A 406 -9.54 10.06 -1.49
CA GLU A 406 -8.87 11.34 -1.72
C GLU A 406 -7.41 11.16 -2.15
N ALA A 407 -6.69 10.21 -1.56
CA ALA A 407 -5.34 9.86 -1.99
C ALA A 407 -5.32 9.37 -3.44
N LEU A 408 -6.30 8.54 -3.80
CA LEU A 408 -6.44 8.00 -5.15
C LEU A 408 -6.76 9.08 -6.18
N LEU A 409 -7.64 10.03 -5.86
CA LEU A 409 -7.93 11.19 -6.72
C LEU A 409 -6.67 12.02 -7.00
N GLN A 410 -5.86 12.27 -5.96
CA GLN A 410 -4.59 12.99 -6.14
C GLN A 410 -3.60 12.20 -6.99
N PHE A 411 -3.53 10.88 -6.77
CA PHE A 411 -2.71 10.00 -7.59
C PHE A 411 -3.12 10.05 -9.07
N TYR A 412 -4.42 9.92 -9.36
CA TYR A 412 -4.98 10.00 -10.71
C TYR A 412 -4.72 11.35 -11.36
N LYS A 413 -4.98 12.45 -10.65
CA LYS A 413 -4.67 13.79 -11.12
C LYS A 413 -3.20 13.95 -11.48
N LYS A 414 -2.30 13.39 -10.67
CA LYS A 414 -0.85 13.47 -10.89
C LYS A 414 -0.42 12.73 -12.16
N ILE A 415 -1.01 11.56 -12.44
CA ILE A 415 -0.75 10.83 -13.69
C ILE A 415 -1.58 11.33 -14.87
N GLY A 416 -2.29 12.46 -14.68
CA GLY A 416 -3.19 13.06 -15.66
C GLY A 416 -4.25 12.08 -16.15
N ARG A 417 -4.82 11.31 -15.24
CA ARG A 417 -5.85 10.31 -15.51
C ARG A 417 -7.19 10.70 -14.91
N SER A 418 -8.25 10.39 -15.62
CA SER A 418 -9.63 10.44 -15.15
C SER A 418 -10.27 9.06 -15.27
N THR A 419 -11.21 8.75 -14.37
CA THR A 419 -12.13 7.62 -14.56
C THR A 419 -13.25 8.00 -15.51
N LEU A 420 -13.97 6.98 -16.02
CA LEU A 420 -15.16 7.22 -16.80
C LEU A 420 -16.21 7.94 -15.93
N ASP A 421 -16.68 9.09 -16.39
CA ASP A 421 -17.84 9.77 -15.82
C ASP A 421 -18.96 9.79 -16.87
N LEU A 422 -19.77 8.72 -16.87
CA LEU A 422 -20.89 8.56 -17.79
C LEU A 422 -21.94 9.67 -17.64
N SER A 423 -22.02 10.32 -16.48
CA SER A 423 -23.01 11.37 -16.24
C SER A 423 -22.73 12.64 -17.06
N ASN A 424 -21.44 12.90 -17.37
CA ASN A 424 -21.02 14.00 -18.23
C ASN A 424 -21.07 13.64 -19.73
N TRP A 425 -21.05 12.36 -20.07
CA TRP A 425 -21.10 11.88 -21.46
C TRP A 425 -22.52 11.71 -22.00
N MET A 426 -23.52 11.57 -21.12
CA MET A 426 -24.93 11.43 -21.50
C MET A 426 -25.69 12.78 -21.57
N GLN A 427 -25.01 13.89 -21.25
CA GLN A 427 -25.50 15.26 -21.46
C GLN A 427 -24.96 15.79 -22.79
#